data_AF-A0A172U9I5-F1
#
_entry.id   AF-A0A172U9I5-F1
#
_cell.length_a   1.000
_cell.length_b   1.000
_cell.length_c   1.000
_cell.angle_alpha   90.00
_cell.angle_beta   90.00
_cell.angle_gamma   90.00
#
_symmetry.space_group_name_H-M   'P 1'
#
loop_
_entity.id
_entity.type
_entity.pdbx_description
1 polymer ?
#
loop_
_entity_poly.entity_id
_entity_poly.type
_entity_poly.pdbx_seq_one_letter_code
_entity_poly.pdbx_strand_id
1 'polypeptide(L)'
;MSNTPNAANAIRMLFDHCHETLPIDSLKWLSGLDSAAELEADNIAATLNSLANVLSADDKAATPGNDSLALILWGLASRAETVAMLIHISGEAAYLAGKKAAGAEAAETARGGEQ
;
A
#
# COMPACT_ATOMS: atom_id res chain seq x y z
N MET A 1 13.51 -6.05 18.55
CA MET A 1 13.20 -6.17 17.11
C MET A 1 13.92 -5.03 16.41
N SER A 2 14.88 -5.32 15.53
CA SER A 2 15.58 -4.27 14.78
C SER A 2 14.57 -3.59 13.86
N ASN A 3 14.33 -2.31 14.09
CA ASN A 3 13.43 -1.48 13.29
C ASN A 3 14.15 -1.07 12.00
N THR A 4 14.56 -2.04 11.19
CA THR A 4 15.21 -1.76 9.91
C THR A 4 14.19 -1.05 9.03
N PRO A 5 14.45 0.18 8.57
CA PRO A 5 13.49 0.90 7.75
C PRO A 5 13.27 0.12 6.44
N ASN A 6 12.09 -0.48 6.29
CA ASN A 6 11.57 -0.91 4.98
C ASN A 6 10.61 0.17 4.47
N ALA A 7 10.34 0.18 3.16
CA ALA A 7 9.50 1.19 2.54
C ALA A 7 8.10 1.25 3.18
N ALA A 8 7.51 0.08 3.48
CA ALA A 8 6.22 -0.02 4.16
C ALA A 8 6.20 0.74 5.49
N ASN A 9 7.16 0.52 6.38
CA ASN A 9 7.24 1.21 7.66
C ASN A 9 7.46 2.72 7.49
N ALA A 10 8.31 3.13 6.56
CA ALA A 10 8.57 4.55 6.31
C ALA A 10 7.31 5.29 5.81
N ILE A 11 6.60 4.70 4.85
CA ILE A 11 5.36 5.25 4.31
C ILE A 11 4.29 5.29 5.41
N ARG A 12 4.17 4.23 6.21
CA ARG A 12 3.27 4.20 7.36
C ARG A 12 3.54 5.34 8.33
N MET A 13 4.79 5.48 8.79
CA MET A 13 5.17 6.50 9.76
C MET A 13 4.89 7.91 9.23
N LEU A 14 5.11 8.14 7.93
CA LEU A 14 4.78 9.41 7.29
C LEU A 14 3.28 9.68 7.33
N PHE A 15 2.45 8.69 6.97
CA PHE A 15 1.00 8.83 6.98
C PHE A 15 0.45 8.99 8.40
N ASP A 16 0.88 8.15 9.34
CA ASP A 16 0.52 8.22 10.76
C ASP A 16 0.83 9.60 11.36
N HIS A 17 1.90 10.25 10.90
CA HIS A 17 2.29 11.57 11.37
C HIS A 17 1.42 12.72 10.84
N CYS A 18 0.86 12.60 9.64
CA CYS A 18 0.22 13.75 8.96
C CYS A 18 -1.28 13.60 8.69
N HIS A 19 -1.85 12.39 8.70
CA HIS A 19 -3.18 12.09 8.17
C HIS A 19 -4.31 12.95 8.77
N GLU A 20 -4.25 13.29 10.06
CA GLU A 20 -5.27 14.12 10.71
C GLU A 20 -5.32 15.55 10.14
N THR A 21 -4.17 16.07 9.71
CA THR A 21 -4.03 17.44 9.22
C THR A 21 -4.19 17.58 7.71
N LEU A 22 -4.22 16.46 6.97
CA LEU A 22 -4.35 16.48 5.52
C LEU A 22 -5.68 17.09 5.06
N PRO A 23 -5.68 17.92 4.00
CA PRO A 23 -6.91 18.41 3.40
C PRO A 23 -7.67 17.27 2.71
N ILE A 24 -8.98 17.46 2.53
CA ILE A 24 -9.88 16.44 1.96
C ILE A 24 -9.38 15.97 0.59
N ASP A 25 -8.90 16.86 -0.26
CA ASP A 25 -8.43 16.50 -1.61
C ASP A 25 -7.19 15.59 -1.57
N SER A 26 -6.28 15.79 -0.61
CA SER A 26 -5.15 14.89 -0.39
C SER A 26 -5.58 13.52 0.11
N LEU A 27 -6.57 13.47 1.01
CA LEU A 27 -7.15 12.21 1.48
C LEU A 27 -7.86 11.46 0.34
N LYS A 28 -8.59 12.17 -0.53
CA LYS A 28 -9.19 11.57 -1.74
C LYS A 28 -8.14 11.04 -2.70
N TRP A 29 -7.06 11.77 -2.93
CA TRP A 29 -5.96 11.27 -3.75
C TRP A 29 -5.33 10.00 -3.15
N LEU A 30 -5.04 10.00 -1.85
CA LEU A 30 -4.50 8.83 -1.14
C LEU A 30 -5.46 7.64 -1.15
N SER A 31 -6.77 7.86 -1.16
CA SER A 31 -7.75 6.78 -1.25
C SER A 31 -7.65 5.97 -2.55
N GLY A 32 -7.07 6.52 -3.62
CA GLY A 32 -6.83 5.82 -4.88
C GLY A 32 -5.53 5.01 -4.96
N LEU A 33 -4.80 4.85 -3.84
CA LEU A 33 -3.58 4.04 -3.81
C LEU A 33 -3.85 2.53 -3.94
N ASP A 34 -5.10 2.09 -3.77
CA ASP A 34 -5.53 0.70 -3.99
C ASP A 34 -5.22 0.21 -5.41
N SER A 35 -5.43 1.06 -6.42
CA SER A 35 -5.16 0.74 -7.83
C SER A 35 -3.67 0.50 -8.09
N ALA A 36 -2.81 1.27 -7.42
CA ALA A 36 -1.36 1.06 -7.49
C ALA A 36 -0.94 -0.22 -6.73
N ALA A 37 -1.61 -0.51 -5.61
CA ALA A 37 -1.37 -1.71 -4.83
C ALA A 37 -1.78 -2.98 -5.61
N GLU A 38 -2.90 -2.94 -6.33
CA GLU A 38 -3.38 -4.02 -7.18
C GLU A 38 -2.39 -4.32 -8.32
N LEU A 39 -1.96 -3.30 -9.06
CA LEU A 39 -0.95 -3.45 -10.12
C LEU A 39 0.35 -4.09 -9.59
N GLU A 40 0.78 -3.68 -8.39
CA GLU A 40 1.99 -4.21 -7.79
C GLU A 40 1.81 -5.65 -7.28
N ALA A 41 0.62 -6.00 -6.77
CA ALA A 41 0.26 -7.37 -6.41
C ALA A 41 0.29 -8.30 -7.65
N ASP A 42 -0.25 -7.83 -8.79
CA ASP A 42 -0.21 -8.56 -10.05
C ASP A 42 1.22 -8.79 -10.54
N ASN A 43 2.09 -7.77 -10.43
CA ASN A 43 3.51 -7.91 -10.76
C ASN A 43 4.23 -8.95 -9.88
N ILE A 44 3.91 -8.98 -8.58
CA ILE A 44 4.43 -9.99 -7.65
C ILE A 44 3.96 -11.39 -8.08
N ALA A 45 2.66 -11.55 -8.35
CA ALA A 45 2.08 -12.82 -8.79
C ALA A 45 2.70 -13.31 -10.11
N ALA A 46 2.86 -12.42 -11.10
CA ALA A 46 3.51 -12.75 -12.38
C ALA A 46 4.97 -13.16 -12.20
N THR A 47 5.69 -12.52 -11.28
CA THR A 47 7.08 -12.88 -10.96
C THR A 47 7.15 -14.25 -10.30
N LEU A 48 6.26 -14.54 -9.34
CA LEU A 48 6.18 -15.85 -8.68
C LEU A 48 5.82 -16.97 -9.67
N ASN A 49 4.90 -16.72 -10.59
CA ASN A 49 4.55 -17.68 -11.65
C ASN A 49 5.74 -17.95 -12.58
N SER A 50 6.45 -16.89 -12.97
CA SER A 50 7.66 -17.03 -13.80
C SER A 50 8.76 -17.82 -13.08
N LEU A 51 8.94 -17.55 -11.78
CA LEU A 51 9.89 -18.28 -10.95
C LEU A 51 9.50 -19.77 -10.81
N ALA A 52 8.22 -20.07 -10.58
CA ALA A 52 7.73 -21.44 -10.50
C ALA A 52 7.99 -22.21 -11.81
N ASN A 53 7.80 -21.57 -12.97
CA ASN A 53 8.13 -22.16 -14.27
C ASN A 53 9.61 -22.48 -14.40
N VAL A 54 10.50 -21.57 -13.98
CA VAL A 54 11.96 -21.79 -14.00
C VAL A 54 12.36 -22.93 -13.07
N LEU A 55 11.80 -22.97 -11.85
CA LEU A 55 12.10 -24.02 -10.87
C LEU A 55 11.56 -25.40 -11.28
N SER A 56 10.53 -25.44 -12.12
CA SER A 56 9.92 -26.68 -12.63
C SER A 56 10.55 -27.15 -13.94
N ALA A 57 11.47 -26.38 -14.52
CA ALA A 57 12.13 -26.75 -15.77
C ALA A 57 13.19 -27.83 -15.53
N ASP A 58 13.33 -28.76 -16.47
CA ASP A 58 14.35 -29.81 -16.44
C ASP A 58 15.78 -29.24 -16.60
N ASP A 59 15.90 -28.02 -17.12
CA ASP A 59 17.17 -27.33 -17.27
C ASP A 59 17.65 -26.70 -15.95
N LYS A 60 18.48 -27.46 -15.23
CA LYS A 60 19.11 -27.00 -13.98
C LYS A 60 20.10 -25.85 -14.15
N ALA A 61 20.57 -25.56 -15.36
CA ALA A 61 21.47 -24.42 -15.58
C ALA A 61 20.74 -23.07 -15.47
N ALA A 62 19.42 -23.05 -15.74
CA ALA A 62 18.57 -21.86 -15.62
C ALA A 62 18.01 -21.67 -14.19
N THR A 63 18.13 -22.68 -13.32
CA THR A 63 17.64 -22.62 -11.94
C THR A 63 18.51 -21.68 -11.10
N PRO A 64 17.95 -20.63 -10.48
CA PRO A 64 18.72 -19.78 -9.58
C PRO A 64 19.25 -20.58 -8.40
N GLY A 65 20.50 -20.32 -8.02
CA GLY A 65 21.08 -20.90 -6.80
C GLY A 65 20.31 -20.46 -5.55
N ASN A 66 20.46 -21.22 -4.45
CA ASN A 66 19.71 -20.99 -3.21
C ASN A 66 19.83 -19.55 -2.68
N ASP A 67 21.03 -18.95 -2.74
CA ASP A 67 21.24 -17.57 -2.30
C ASP A 67 20.47 -16.57 -3.17
N SER A 68 20.49 -16.75 -4.49
CA SER A 68 19.71 -15.92 -5.42
C SER A 68 18.21 -16.09 -5.21
N LEU A 69 17.75 -17.33 -5.00
CA LEU A 69 16.35 -17.61 -4.70
C LEU A 69 15.91 -16.93 -3.40
N ALA A 70 16.71 -17.01 -2.35
CA ALA A 70 16.44 -16.35 -1.07
C ALA A 70 16.33 -14.82 -1.24
N LEU A 71 17.24 -14.20 -2.02
CA LEU A 71 17.19 -12.78 -2.31
C LEU A 71 15.95 -12.37 -3.13
N ILE A 72 15.57 -13.17 -4.14
CA ILE A 72 14.35 -12.94 -4.93
C ILE A 72 13.13 -12.99 -4.03
N LEU A 73 12.98 -14.04 -3.22
CA LEU A 73 11.83 -14.22 -2.33
C LEU A 73 11.78 -13.13 -1.26
N TRP A 74 12.92 -12.72 -0.71
CA TRP A 74 13.00 -11.61 0.24
C TRP A 74 12.56 -10.28 -0.41
N GLY A 75 13.03 -10.01 -1.64
CA GLY A 75 12.61 -8.82 -2.39
C GLY A 75 11.11 -8.79 -2.66
N LEU A 76 10.53 -9.93 -3.04
CA LEU A 76 9.07 -10.05 -3.25
C LEU A 76 8.29 -9.89 -1.95
N ALA A 77 8.77 -10.44 -0.83
CA ALA A 77 8.16 -10.26 0.47
C ALA A 77 8.14 -8.77 0.88
N SER A 78 9.26 -8.05 0.69
CA SER A 78 9.33 -6.62 1.01
C SER A 78 8.42 -5.76 0.13
N ARG A 79 8.24 -6.13 -1.15
CA ARG A 79 7.24 -5.50 -2.03
C ARG A 79 5.82 -5.79 -1.56
N ALA A 80 5.51 -7.01 -1.15
CA ALA A 80 4.20 -7.38 -0.60
C ALA A 80 3.85 -6.61 0.68
N GLU A 81 4.82 -6.35 1.55
CA GLU A 81 4.64 -5.46 2.72
C GLU A 81 4.26 -4.04 2.28
N THR A 82 4.87 -3.54 1.20
CA THR A 82 4.55 -2.21 0.65
C THR A 82 3.13 -2.18 0.07
N VAL A 83 2.71 -3.22 -0.66
CA VAL A 83 1.33 -3.38 -1.16
C VAL A 83 0.33 -3.33 0.00
N ALA A 84 0.56 -4.11 1.06
CA ALA A 84 -0.31 -4.11 2.23
C ALA A 84 -0.41 -2.71 2.86
N MET A 85 0.70 -1.96 2.88
CA MET A 85 0.71 -0.60 3.41
C MET A 85 -0.09 0.38 2.55
N LEU A 86 0.02 0.29 1.22
CA LEU A 86 -0.74 1.13 0.30
C LEU A 86 -2.25 0.90 0.46
N ILE A 87 -2.68 -0.36 0.59
CA ILE A 87 -4.08 -0.73 0.83
C ILE A 87 -4.58 -0.13 2.15
N HIS A 88 -3.79 -0.26 3.22
CA HIS A 88 -4.15 0.31 4.52
C HIS A 88 -4.32 1.83 4.45
N ILE A 89 -3.38 2.54 3.82
CA ILE A 89 -3.45 4.01 3.66
C ILE A 89 -4.65 4.41 2.81
N SER A 90 -4.93 3.70 1.72
CA SER A 90 -6.10 3.95 0.88
C SER A 90 -7.39 3.87 1.70
N GLY A 91 -7.57 2.79 2.47
CA GLY A 91 -8.75 2.60 3.31
C GLY A 91 -8.89 3.68 4.40
N GLU A 92 -7.81 3.98 5.12
CA GLU A 92 -7.83 4.99 6.18
C GLU A 92 -8.07 6.39 5.63
N ALA A 93 -7.46 6.73 4.48
CA ALA A 93 -7.68 8.01 3.82
C ALA A 93 -9.14 8.17 3.33
N ALA A 94 -9.74 7.11 2.79
CA ALA A 94 -11.15 7.10 2.40
C ALA A 94 -12.07 7.36 3.61
N TYR A 95 -11.80 6.68 4.74
CA TYR A 95 -12.54 6.87 5.99
C TYR A 95 -12.43 8.31 6.51
N LEU A 96 -11.22 8.85 6.57
CA LEU A 96 -10.97 10.22 7.04
C LEU A 96 -11.61 11.28 6.12
N ALA A 97 -11.56 11.08 4.81
CA ALA A 97 -12.23 11.96 3.84
C ALA A 97 -13.75 11.97 4.07
N GLY A 98 -14.36 10.81 4.27
CA GLY A 98 -15.79 10.69 4.59
C GLY A 98 -16.16 11.37 5.90
N LYS A 99 -15.36 11.18 6.95
CA LYS A 99 -15.56 11.84 8.26
C LYS A 99 -15.48 13.37 8.15
N LYS A 100 -14.53 13.91 7.38
CA LYS A 100 -14.39 15.36 7.18
C LYS A 100 -15.53 15.95 6.35
N ALA A 101 -15.97 15.24 5.30
CA ALA A 101 -17.10 15.67 4.48
C ALA A 101 -18.39 15.76 5.30
N ALA A 102 -18.72 14.72 6.07
CA ALA A 102 -19.91 14.72 6.93
C ALA A 102 -19.86 15.82 8.01
N GLY A 103 -18.67 16.09 8.57
CA GLY A 103 -18.48 17.19 9.52
C GLY A 103 -18.72 18.58 8.91
N ALA A 104 -18.33 18.79 7.66
CA ALA A 104 -18.56 20.04 6.94
C ALA A 104 -20.05 20.25 6.66
N GLU A 105 -20.76 19.22 6.19
CA GLU A 105 -22.20 19.27 5.91
C GLU A 105 -23.04 19.56 7.18
N ALA A 106 -22.67 18.94 8.31
CA ALA A 106 -23.31 19.20 9.59
C ALA A 106 -23.11 20.65 10.07
N ALA A 107 -21.91 21.20 9.88
CA ALA A 107 -21.60 22.58 10.25
C ALA A 107 -22.34 23.61 9.37
N GLU A 108 -22.53 23.31 8.09
CA GLU A 108 -23.28 24.17 7.17
C GLU A 108 -24.79 24.17 7.51
N THR A 109 -25.35 22.99 7.79
CA THR A 109 -26.75 22.85 8.22
C THR A 109 -27.03 23.62 9.52
N ALA A 110 -26.09 23.59 10.48
CA ALA A 110 -26.22 24.32 11.74
C ALA A 110 -26.22 25.86 11.53
N ARG A 111 -25.47 26.37 10.56
CA ARG A 111 -25.42 27.82 10.24
C ARG A 111 -26.61 28.31 9.43
N GLY A 112 -27.22 27.44 8.61
CA GLY A 112 -28.40 27.77 7.81
C GLY A 112 -29.71 27.87 8.62
N GLY A 113 -29.74 27.33 9.83
CA GLY A 113 -30.92 27.38 10.72
C GLY A 113 -31.02 28.62 11.62
N GLU A 114 -30.04 29.54 11.55
CA GLU A 114 -29.99 30.76 12.39
C GLU A 114 -30.43 32.04 11.65
N GLN A 115 -31.00 31.93 10.44
CA GLN A 115 -31.55 33.05 9.65
C GLN A 115 -33.09 33.08 9.68
#